data_AF-A0AAW7G6E4-F1
#
_entry.id   AF-A0AAW7G6E4-F1
#
_cell.length_a   1.000
_cell.length_b   1.000
_cell.length_c   1.000
_cell.angle_alpha   90.00
_cell.angle_beta   90.00
_cell.angle_gamma   90.00
#
_symmetry.space_group_name_H-M   'P 1'
#
loop_
_entity.id
_entity.type
_entity.pdbx_description
1 polymer ?
#
loop_
_entity_poly.entity_id
_entity_poly.type
_entity_poly.pdbx_seq_one_letter_code
_entity_poly.pdbx_strand_id
1 'polypeptide(L)'
;MLITHEILNGIMGERVSDDCIIYLSGPSSLDTPLEIMRSKSCICVNGSAGYLINNNIPVFLYVVCDGSFYENNKDLFYKYSAYAQHTFISEDVIKRANSTEAETLLNTCFLLKDICKSRGGIGRKIRYKIKTMTNRNLRIKCSAFRKVKTIAFSTDVAHGHFGSATVAFSALQIAISLKFERIIFSGLDLKDSCKRFYNEVNAQPTTLPADLSFILRSFSYVSSHYDGKIYNLSPQTAIPYDVIPFINTEEVACSTSY
;
A
#
# COMPACT_ATOMS: atom_id res chain seq x y z
N MET A 1 0.73 -16.74 5.30
CA MET A 1 -0.56 -17.31 4.89
C MET A 1 -0.85 -16.88 3.48
N LEU A 2 -1.35 -17.78 2.63
CA LEU A 2 -1.84 -17.40 1.30
C LEU A 2 -3.18 -16.66 1.45
N ILE A 3 -3.35 -15.58 0.69
CA ILE A 3 -4.57 -14.78 0.73
C ILE A 3 -5.67 -15.50 -0.05
N THR A 4 -6.80 -15.76 0.59
CA THR A 4 -8.02 -16.32 -0.02
C THR A 4 -9.19 -15.33 0.12
N HIS A 5 -10.25 -15.55 -0.65
CA HIS A 5 -11.47 -14.73 -0.52
C HIS A 5 -12.12 -14.86 0.86
N GLU A 6 -12.10 -16.05 1.45
CA GLU A 6 -12.61 -16.28 2.81
C GLU A 6 -11.85 -15.44 3.85
N ILE A 7 -10.51 -15.44 3.76
CA ILE A 7 -9.66 -14.60 4.62
C ILE A 7 -9.98 -13.12 4.41
N LEU A 8 -10.05 -12.66 3.16
CA LEU A 8 -10.36 -11.25 2.88
C LEU A 8 -11.75 -10.87 3.42
N ASN A 9 -12.76 -11.72 3.26
CA ASN A 9 -14.09 -11.48 3.81
C ASN A 9 -14.10 -11.44 5.35
N GLY A 10 -13.30 -12.30 6.01
CA GLY A 10 -13.09 -12.25 7.46
C GLY A 10 -12.50 -10.91 7.90
N ILE A 11 -11.37 -10.52 7.30
CA ILE A 11 -10.71 -9.22 7.57
C ILE A 11 -11.68 -8.06 7.30
N MET A 12 -12.48 -8.12 6.23
CA MET A 12 -13.50 -7.11 5.91
C MET A 12 -14.54 -6.94 7.03
N GLY A 13 -14.91 -8.02 7.73
CA GLY A 13 -15.86 -7.99 8.85
C GLY A 13 -15.31 -7.36 10.13
N GLU A 14 -13.99 -7.17 10.21
CA GLU A 14 -13.30 -6.61 11.39
C GLU A 14 -12.98 -5.11 11.25
N ARG A 15 -13.34 -4.50 10.12
CA ARG A 15 -13.14 -3.06 9.90
C ARG A 15 -13.90 -2.24 10.94
N VAL A 16 -13.26 -1.17 11.41
CA VAL A 16 -13.88 -0.21 12.36
C VAL A 16 -14.77 0.80 11.63
N SER A 17 -14.57 0.98 10.32
CA SER A 17 -15.30 1.90 9.46
C SER A 17 -15.29 1.41 8.01
N ASP A 18 -16.29 1.84 7.23
CA ASP A 18 -16.31 1.67 5.77
C ASP A 18 -15.27 2.52 5.05
N ASP A 19 -14.66 3.48 5.75
CA ASP A 19 -13.52 4.25 5.28
C ASP A 19 -12.19 3.72 5.87
N CYS A 20 -11.10 3.87 5.11
CA CYS A 20 -9.75 3.65 5.63
C CYS A 20 -8.84 4.87 5.46
N ILE A 21 -7.88 4.98 6.37
CA ILE A 21 -6.72 5.86 6.21
C ILE A 21 -5.50 5.01 5.93
N ILE A 22 -4.91 5.16 4.75
CA ILE A 22 -3.58 4.66 4.46
C ILE A 22 -2.58 5.69 5.01
N TYR A 23 -2.04 5.40 6.19
CA TYR A 23 -1.11 6.24 6.92
C TYR A 23 0.33 5.98 6.46
N LEU A 24 0.92 6.95 5.77
CA LEU A 24 2.25 6.87 5.19
C LEU A 24 3.27 7.67 5.99
N SER A 25 4.53 7.63 5.57
CA SER A 25 5.63 8.29 6.27
C SER A 25 5.91 9.73 5.84
N GLY A 26 5.16 10.32 4.89
CA GLY A 26 5.36 11.71 4.49
C GLY A 26 5.11 12.68 5.66
N PRO A 27 5.82 13.83 5.75
CA PRO A 27 5.65 14.82 6.81
C PRO A 27 4.20 15.24 7.08
N SER A 28 3.36 15.40 6.04
CA SER A 28 1.97 15.84 6.24
C SER A 28 1.09 14.83 6.96
N SER A 29 1.56 13.58 7.15
CA SER A 29 0.84 12.62 8.00
C SER A 29 0.64 13.14 9.43
N LEU A 30 1.59 13.94 9.93
CA LEU A 30 1.52 14.52 11.27
C LEU A 30 0.38 15.54 11.43
N ASP A 31 -0.15 16.06 10.32
CA ASP A 31 -1.25 17.01 10.31
C ASP A 31 -2.62 16.32 10.38
N THR A 32 -2.66 14.98 10.25
CA THR A 32 -3.91 14.23 10.37
C THR A 32 -4.34 14.14 11.83
N PRO A 33 -5.54 14.64 12.21
CA PRO A 33 -6.00 14.60 13.59
C PRO A 33 -6.10 13.17 14.14
N LEU A 34 -5.63 12.98 15.38
CA LEU A 34 -5.67 11.68 16.05
C LEU A 34 -7.11 11.14 16.15
N GLU A 35 -8.10 12.00 16.41
CA GLU A 35 -9.51 11.59 16.51
C GLU A 35 -10.04 10.99 15.20
N ILE A 36 -9.69 11.60 14.07
CA ILE A 36 -10.02 11.06 12.75
C ILE A 36 -9.39 9.68 12.59
N MET A 37 -8.10 9.52 12.92
CA MET A 37 -7.44 8.23 12.84
C MET A 37 -8.03 7.16 13.77
N ARG A 38 -8.54 7.52 14.96
CA ARG A 38 -9.23 6.58 15.86
C ARG A 38 -10.58 6.11 15.31
N SER A 39 -11.26 6.96 14.53
CA SER A 39 -12.59 6.67 13.98
C SER A 39 -12.57 5.86 12.68
N LYS A 40 -11.40 5.56 12.12
CA LYS A 40 -11.23 4.94 10.80
C LYS A 40 -10.36 3.69 10.89
N SER A 41 -10.46 2.81 9.88
CA SER A 41 -9.54 1.69 9.77
C SER A 41 -8.17 2.17 9.28
N CYS A 42 -7.17 2.21 10.15
CA CYS A 42 -5.82 2.65 9.79
C CYS A 42 -4.96 1.53 9.18
N ILE A 43 -4.45 1.77 7.97
CA ILE A 43 -3.50 0.93 7.25
C ILE A 43 -2.15 1.65 7.26
N CYS A 44 -1.16 1.13 7.97
CA CYS A 44 0.17 1.75 8.03
C CYS A 44 1.20 0.95 7.24
N VAL A 45 2.31 1.60 6.88
CA VAL A 45 3.38 0.99 6.07
C VAL A 45 4.77 1.17 6.69
N ASN A 46 5.61 0.14 6.64
CA ASN A 46 7.00 0.17 7.12
C ASN A 46 7.15 0.94 8.47
N GLY A 47 8.01 1.95 8.54
CA GLY A 47 8.26 2.70 9.77
C GLY A 47 7.12 3.63 10.23
N SER A 48 6.10 3.92 9.40
CA SER A 48 5.02 4.86 9.75
C SER A 48 4.17 4.39 10.94
N ALA A 49 4.12 3.07 11.19
CA ALA A 49 3.38 2.46 12.29
C ALA A 49 3.78 3.03 13.67
N GLY A 50 5.04 3.43 13.83
CA GLY A 50 5.57 3.91 15.11
C GLY A 50 4.79 5.10 15.68
N TYR A 51 4.35 6.03 14.83
CA TYR A 51 3.57 7.19 15.28
C TYR A 51 2.17 6.79 15.78
N LEU A 52 1.50 5.88 15.07
CA LEU A 52 0.19 5.37 15.46
C LEU A 52 0.27 4.66 16.82
N ILE A 53 1.28 3.79 16.99
CA ILE A 53 1.51 3.05 18.22
C ILE A 53 1.80 3.98 19.40
N ASN A 54 2.68 4.96 19.22
CA ASN A 54 3.03 5.92 20.27
C ASN A 54 1.83 6.78 20.70
N ASN A 55 0.84 6.96 19.83
CA ASN A 55 -0.40 7.69 20.11
C ASN A 55 -1.57 6.75 20.42
N ASN A 56 -1.34 5.45 20.66
CA ASN A 56 -2.36 4.45 20.94
C ASN A 56 -3.49 4.39 19.89
N ILE A 57 -3.17 4.66 18.62
CA ILE A 57 -4.11 4.54 17.50
C ILE A 57 -4.18 3.08 17.09
N PRO A 58 -5.37 2.44 17.08
CA PRO A 58 -5.51 1.08 16.59
C PRO A 58 -5.00 0.93 15.16
N VAL A 59 -4.13 -0.05 14.93
CA VAL A 59 -3.63 -0.37 13.59
C VAL A 59 -4.43 -1.55 13.05
N PHE A 60 -5.27 -1.29 12.06
CA PHE A 60 -6.03 -2.34 11.38
C PHE A 60 -5.08 -3.22 10.57
N LEU A 61 -4.33 -2.62 9.64
CA LEU A 61 -3.36 -3.35 8.83
C LEU A 61 -1.96 -2.74 8.94
N TYR A 62 -0.96 -3.60 8.98
CA TYR A 62 0.44 -3.24 8.78
C TYR A 62 0.97 -3.85 7.50
N VAL A 63 1.48 -3.03 6.57
CA VAL A 63 1.93 -3.48 5.25
C VAL A 63 3.43 -3.23 5.07
N VAL A 64 4.18 -4.30 4.79
CA VAL A 64 5.63 -4.26 4.57
C VAL A 64 5.96 -4.93 3.25
N CYS A 65 6.20 -4.12 2.22
CA CYS A 65 6.58 -4.63 0.89
C CYS A 65 8.05 -4.36 0.52
N ASP A 66 8.75 -3.57 1.33
CA ASP A 66 10.18 -3.32 1.19
C ASP A 66 10.95 -4.34 2.04
N GLY A 67 11.60 -5.30 1.38
CA GLY A 67 12.36 -6.31 2.10
C GLY A 67 13.59 -5.73 2.81
N SER A 68 14.18 -4.64 2.30
CA SER A 68 15.34 -4.02 2.96
C SER A 68 14.96 -3.36 4.29
N PHE A 69 13.73 -2.82 4.37
CA PHE A 69 13.19 -2.34 5.64
C PHE A 69 13.09 -3.48 6.67
N TYR A 70 12.54 -4.64 6.28
CA TYR A 70 12.48 -5.81 7.17
C TYR A 70 13.87 -6.25 7.63
N GLU A 71 14.80 -6.42 6.69
CA GLU A 71 16.18 -6.86 6.94
C GLU A 71 16.90 -5.95 7.94
N ASN A 72 16.77 -4.63 7.78
CA ASN A 72 17.46 -3.64 8.59
C ASN A 72 16.75 -3.29 9.91
N ASN A 73 15.45 -3.60 10.05
CA ASN A 73 14.61 -3.15 11.17
C ASN A 73 13.74 -4.27 11.74
N LYS A 74 14.27 -5.48 11.88
CA LYS A 74 13.51 -6.66 12.35
C LYS A 74 12.77 -6.42 13.66
N ASP A 75 13.42 -5.82 14.65
CA ASP A 75 12.80 -5.55 15.95
C ASP A 75 11.58 -4.62 15.82
N LEU A 76 11.69 -3.57 14.99
CA LEU A 76 10.57 -2.68 14.69
C LEU A 76 9.48 -3.42 13.92
N PHE A 77 9.86 -4.24 12.93
CA PHE A 77 8.90 -5.06 12.19
C PHE A 77 8.07 -5.94 13.14
N TYR A 78 8.72 -6.69 14.04
CA TYR A 78 8.01 -7.58 14.96
C TYR A 78 7.17 -6.79 15.98
N LYS A 79 7.69 -5.67 16.51
CA LYS A 79 6.93 -4.77 17.38
C LYS A 79 5.66 -4.26 16.69
N TYR A 80 5.77 -3.81 15.45
CA TYR A 80 4.66 -3.22 14.72
C TYR A 80 3.65 -4.30 14.26
N SER A 81 4.16 -5.46 13.83
CA SER A 81 3.33 -6.61 13.47
C SER A 81 2.54 -7.15 14.66
N ALA A 82 3.13 -7.19 15.85
CA ALA A 82 2.45 -7.61 17.07
C ALA A 82 1.37 -6.62 17.56
N TYR A 83 1.48 -5.35 17.18
CA TYR A 83 0.50 -4.32 17.52
C TYR A 83 -0.68 -4.27 16.53
N ALA A 84 -0.41 -4.51 15.24
CA ALA A 84 -1.42 -4.51 14.20
C ALA A 84 -2.35 -5.71 14.32
N GLN A 85 -3.62 -5.56 13.92
CA GLN A 85 -4.54 -6.70 13.85
C GLN A 85 -4.10 -7.70 12.76
N HIS A 86 -3.68 -7.18 11.60
CA HIS A 86 -3.21 -8.01 10.49
C HIS A 86 -1.95 -7.45 9.85
N THR A 87 -1.02 -8.33 9.49
CA THR A 87 0.22 -7.95 8.79
C THR A 87 0.28 -8.55 7.40
N PHE A 88 0.50 -7.70 6.39
CA PHE A 88 0.69 -8.09 5.00
C PHE A 88 2.15 -7.86 4.59
N ILE A 89 2.77 -8.87 3.96
CA ILE A 89 4.16 -8.82 3.52
C ILE A 89 4.31 -9.20 2.05
N SER A 90 5.33 -8.68 1.37
CA SER A 90 5.66 -9.08 -0.01
C SER A 90 6.58 -10.30 -0.08
N GLU A 91 6.69 -10.90 -1.25
CA GLU A 91 7.71 -11.92 -1.52
C GLU A 91 9.15 -11.42 -1.36
N ASP A 92 9.40 -10.10 -1.38
CA ASP A 92 10.74 -9.54 -1.16
C ASP A 92 11.18 -9.67 0.30
N VAL A 93 10.24 -9.51 1.25
CA VAL A 93 10.47 -9.72 2.68
C VAL A 93 10.91 -11.17 2.93
N ILE A 94 10.17 -12.14 2.37
CA ILE A 94 10.50 -13.56 2.52
C ILE A 94 11.87 -13.90 1.94
N LYS A 95 12.27 -13.29 0.80
CA LYS A 95 13.58 -13.55 0.18
C LYS A 95 14.77 -13.09 1.02
N ARG A 96 14.57 -12.13 1.92
CA ARG A 96 15.61 -11.59 2.81
C ARG A 96 15.55 -12.15 4.23
N ALA A 97 14.51 -12.91 4.54
CA ALA A 97 14.41 -13.67 5.76
C ALA A 97 15.28 -14.93 5.66
N ASN A 98 15.88 -15.36 6.77
CA ASN A 98 16.44 -16.72 6.85
C ASN A 98 15.32 -17.76 6.91
N SER A 99 15.65 -19.05 6.82
CA SER A 99 14.64 -20.13 6.73
C SER A 99 13.65 -20.14 7.91
N THR A 100 14.14 -19.97 9.14
CA THR A 100 13.31 -19.97 10.36
C THR A 100 12.39 -18.75 10.42
N GLU A 101 12.92 -17.58 10.05
CA GLU A 101 12.15 -16.35 9.95
C GLU A 101 11.07 -16.45 8.86
N ALA A 102 11.43 -16.99 7.69
CA ALA A 102 10.50 -17.16 6.57
C ALA A 102 9.32 -18.06 6.95
N GLU A 103 9.57 -19.17 7.66
CA GLU A 103 8.51 -20.03 8.19
C GLU A 103 7.58 -19.27 9.15
N THR A 104 8.16 -18.55 10.11
CA THR A 104 7.42 -17.74 11.09
C THR A 104 6.55 -16.68 10.40
N LEU A 105 7.12 -15.96 9.44
CA LEU A 105 6.43 -14.94 8.64
C LEU A 105 5.30 -15.55 7.81
N LEU A 106 5.50 -16.73 7.24
CA LEU A 106 4.46 -17.43 6.48
C LEU A 106 3.34 -17.98 7.36
N ASN A 107 3.57 -18.18 8.66
CA ASN A 107 2.53 -18.59 9.60
C ASN A 107 1.77 -17.41 10.22
N THR A 108 2.39 -16.23 10.30
CA THR A 108 1.84 -15.07 11.03
C THR A 108 1.39 -13.90 10.14
N CYS A 109 1.88 -13.82 8.90
CA CYS A 109 1.59 -12.71 7.99
C CYS A 109 0.89 -13.18 6.71
N PHE A 110 0.10 -12.31 6.09
CA PHE A 110 -0.49 -12.55 4.77
C PHE A 110 0.50 -12.23 3.65
N LEU A 111 0.78 -13.20 2.78
CA LEU A 111 1.76 -13.05 1.71
C LEU A 111 1.10 -12.49 0.45
N LEU A 112 1.52 -11.29 0.07
CA LEU A 112 1.20 -10.66 -1.20
C LEU A 112 2.09 -11.22 -2.31
N LYS A 113 1.46 -11.82 -3.33
CA LYS A 113 2.13 -12.40 -4.50
C LYS A 113 2.22 -11.42 -5.66
N ASP A 114 3.36 -11.33 -6.34
CA ASP A 114 3.51 -10.46 -7.51
C ASP A 114 2.64 -10.95 -8.68
N ILE A 115 1.76 -10.09 -9.21
CA ILE A 115 0.94 -10.45 -10.38
C ILE A 115 1.77 -10.52 -11.67
N CYS A 116 2.84 -9.76 -11.76
CA CYS A 116 3.63 -9.62 -12.98
C CYS A 116 5.05 -9.11 -12.71
N LYS A 117 5.94 -9.30 -13.69
CA LYS A 117 7.29 -8.74 -13.67
C LYS A 117 7.28 -7.26 -14.06
N SER A 118 8.16 -6.48 -13.43
CA SER A 118 8.28 -5.01 -13.60
C SER A 118 8.74 -4.53 -14.99
N ARG A 119 9.19 -5.43 -15.87
CA ARG A 119 9.70 -5.08 -17.22
C ARG A 119 8.89 -5.76 -18.32
N GLY A 120 8.73 -5.05 -19.43
CA GLY A 120 8.05 -5.53 -20.63
C GLY A 120 8.75 -6.69 -21.36
N GLY A 121 8.24 -7.02 -22.54
CA GLY A 121 8.73 -8.08 -23.41
C GLY A 121 7.60 -8.66 -24.24
N ILE A 122 7.85 -9.01 -25.51
CA ILE A 122 6.78 -9.45 -26.43
C ILE A 122 5.99 -10.65 -25.90
N GLY A 123 6.66 -11.70 -25.43
CA GLY A 123 5.99 -12.86 -24.80
C GLY A 123 5.26 -12.50 -23.51
N ARG A 124 5.78 -11.55 -22.73
CA ARG A 124 5.11 -11.05 -21.51
C ARG A 124 3.85 -10.27 -21.86
N LYS A 125 3.89 -9.42 -22.90
CA LYS A 125 2.74 -8.65 -23.37
C LYS A 125 1.59 -9.57 -23.78
N ILE A 126 1.89 -10.63 -24.54
CA ILE A 126 0.88 -11.64 -24.94
C ILE A 126 0.33 -12.35 -23.70
N ARG A 127 1.21 -12.88 -22.83
CA ARG A 127 0.82 -13.59 -21.61
C ARG A 127 -0.06 -12.73 -20.69
N TYR A 128 0.29 -11.46 -20.49
CA TYR A 128 -0.47 -10.58 -19.63
C TYR A 128 -1.80 -10.15 -20.25
N LYS A 129 -1.88 -9.99 -21.59
CA LYS A 129 -3.16 -9.75 -22.27
C LYS A 129 -4.14 -10.89 -22.01
N ILE A 130 -3.68 -12.14 -22.15
CA ILE A 130 -4.50 -13.32 -21.82
C ILE A 130 -4.89 -13.30 -20.35
N LYS A 131 -3.93 -13.06 -19.43
CA LYS A 131 -4.16 -13.00 -17.98
C LYS A 131 -5.25 -11.99 -17.59
N THR A 132 -5.26 -10.80 -18.20
CA THR A 132 -6.27 -9.76 -17.93
C THR A 132 -7.61 -10.03 -18.61
N MET A 133 -7.64 -10.84 -19.68
CA MET A 133 -8.89 -11.28 -20.31
C MET A 133 -9.62 -12.32 -19.45
N THR A 134 -8.87 -13.21 -18.78
CA THR A 134 -9.43 -14.26 -17.92
C THR A 134 -9.68 -13.81 -16.48
N ASN A 135 -9.07 -12.70 -16.05
CA ASN A 135 -9.28 -12.14 -14.73
C ASN A 135 -9.47 -10.62 -14.80
N ARG A 136 -10.72 -10.19 -14.63
CA ARG A 136 -11.11 -8.77 -14.72
C ARG A 136 -10.62 -7.93 -13.53
N ASN A 137 -10.24 -8.55 -12.42
CA ASN A 137 -9.63 -7.84 -11.29
C ASN A 137 -8.21 -7.36 -11.59
N LEU A 138 -7.58 -7.87 -12.66
CA LEU A 138 -6.22 -7.52 -13.03
C LEU A 138 -6.19 -6.48 -14.14
N ARG A 139 -5.45 -5.40 -13.92
CA ARG A 139 -5.13 -4.39 -14.93
C ARG A 139 -3.61 -4.40 -15.16
N ILE A 140 -3.17 -4.71 -16.37
CA ILE A 140 -1.74 -4.81 -16.71
C ILE A 140 -1.46 -4.08 -18.03
N LYS A 141 -0.72 -2.97 -17.95
CA LYS A 141 -0.15 -2.24 -19.08
C LYS A 141 1.30 -2.67 -19.30
N CYS A 142 1.49 -3.57 -20.26
CA CYS A 142 2.80 -4.14 -20.60
C CYS A 142 3.25 -3.75 -22.02
N SER A 143 4.49 -3.26 -22.13
CA SER A 143 5.13 -2.99 -23.42
C SER A 143 5.77 -4.25 -24.00
N ALA A 144 5.88 -4.32 -25.33
CA ALA A 144 6.65 -5.37 -26.00
C ALA A 144 8.18 -5.19 -25.79
N PHE A 145 8.62 -3.98 -25.44
CA PHE A 145 10.02 -3.65 -25.24
C PHE A 145 10.46 -3.89 -23.80
N ARG A 146 11.55 -4.63 -23.59
CA ARG A 146 12.07 -5.00 -22.25
C ARG A 146 12.52 -3.80 -21.40
N LYS A 147 12.99 -2.72 -22.03
CA LYS A 147 13.44 -1.52 -21.29
C LYS A 147 12.28 -0.74 -20.66
N VAL A 148 11.07 -0.88 -21.18
CA VAL A 148 9.89 -0.16 -20.67
C VAL A 148 9.34 -0.91 -19.44
N LYS A 149 9.10 -0.17 -18.36
CA LYS A 149 8.49 -0.72 -17.14
C LYS A 149 7.03 -1.08 -17.40
N THR A 150 6.60 -2.23 -16.87
CA THR A 150 5.19 -2.62 -16.80
C THR A 150 4.51 -1.82 -15.70
N ILE A 151 3.29 -1.36 -15.94
CA ILE A 151 2.41 -0.82 -14.89
C ILE A 151 1.28 -1.83 -14.71
N ALA A 152 0.94 -2.15 -13.48
CA ALA A 152 -0.15 -3.06 -13.18
C ALA A 152 -0.76 -2.77 -11.82
N PHE A 153 -2.00 -3.19 -11.61
CA PHE A 153 -2.62 -3.28 -10.28
C PHE A 153 -3.69 -4.36 -10.27
N SER A 154 -4.10 -4.76 -9.06
CA SER A 154 -5.23 -5.64 -8.83
C SER A 154 -6.31 -4.94 -7.99
N THR A 155 -7.58 -5.16 -8.33
CA THR A 155 -8.72 -4.82 -7.45
C THR A 155 -9.06 -5.93 -6.47
N ASP A 156 -8.27 -7.01 -6.46
CA ASP A 156 -8.38 -8.17 -5.59
C ASP A 156 -7.01 -8.83 -5.38
N VAL A 157 -6.43 -8.65 -4.20
CA VAL A 157 -5.10 -9.16 -3.85
C VAL A 157 -5.05 -10.67 -3.63
N ALA A 158 -6.18 -11.39 -3.59
CA ALA A 158 -6.17 -12.86 -3.67
C ALA A 158 -5.60 -13.34 -5.03
N HIS A 159 -5.65 -12.50 -6.05
CA HIS A 159 -5.00 -12.74 -7.35
C HIS A 159 -3.58 -12.15 -7.46
N GLY A 160 -3.09 -11.57 -6.37
CA GLY A 160 -1.80 -10.92 -6.20
C GLY A 160 -1.84 -9.39 -6.32
N HIS A 161 -0.70 -8.75 -6.12
CA HIS A 161 -0.51 -7.30 -6.17
C HIS A 161 0.64 -6.89 -7.11
N PHE A 162 0.84 -5.59 -7.29
CA PHE A 162 2.03 -5.03 -7.92
C PHE A 162 2.57 -3.85 -7.12
N GLY A 163 3.82 -3.89 -6.66
CA GLY A 163 4.32 -2.88 -5.70
C GLY A 163 4.62 -1.48 -6.25
N SER A 164 4.74 -1.30 -7.58
CA SER A 164 4.95 0.01 -8.23
C SER A 164 6.00 0.97 -7.60
N ALA A 165 7.09 0.43 -7.05
CA ALA A 165 8.17 1.19 -6.40
C ALA A 165 7.76 2.03 -5.16
N THR A 166 6.58 1.78 -4.57
CA THR A 166 6.16 2.38 -3.30
C THR A 166 5.20 1.48 -2.54
N VAL A 167 5.39 1.32 -1.23
CA VAL A 167 4.50 0.47 -0.40
C VAL A 167 3.07 1.03 -0.36
N ALA A 168 2.90 2.35 -0.52
CA ALA A 168 1.59 2.99 -0.64
C ALA A 168 0.71 2.36 -1.73
N PHE A 169 1.32 1.93 -2.85
CA PHE A 169 0.59 1.35 -3.97
C PHE A 169 0.16 -0.10 -3.70
N SER A 170 0.91 -0.86 -2.90
CA SER A 170 0.46 -2.16 -2.38
C SER A 170 -0.67 -2.00 -1.38
N ALA A 171 -0.54 -1.05 -0.44
CA ALA A 171 -1.58 -0.75 0.55
C ALA A 171 -2.91 -0.34 -0.12
N LEU A 172 -2.83 0.45 -1.20
CA LEU A 172 -4.00 0.81 -2.01
C LEU A 172 -4.72 -0.42 -2.57
N GLN A 173 -3.99 -1.37 -3.15
CA GLN A 173 -4.60 -2.58 -3.71
C GLN A 173 -5.26 -3.44 -2.63
N ILE A 174 -4.67 -3.52 -1.43
CA ILE A 174 -5.28 -4.20 -0.28
C ILE A 174 -6.58 -3.48 0.11
N ALA A 175 -6.56 -2.15 0.26
CA ALA A 175 -7.75 -1.38 0.61
C ALA A 175 -8.88 -1.53 -0.41
N ILE A 176 -8.57 -1.51 -1.72
CA ILE A 176 -9.54 -1.77 -2.79
C ILE A 176 -10.11 -3.20 -2.69
N SER A 177 -9.28 -4.18 -2.36
CA SER A 177 -9.70 -5.58 -2.21
C SER A 177 -10.66 -5.76 -1.04
N LEU A 178 -10.42 -5.01 0.04
CA LEU A 178 -11.26 -4.97 1.24
C LEU A 178 -12.50 -4.08 1.09
N LYS A 179 -12.78 -3.53 -0.10
CA LYS A 179 -14.00 -2.78 -0.43
C LYS A 179 -14.29 -1.60 0.49
N PHE A 180 -13.25 -0.88 0.93
CA PHE A 180 -13.45 0.41 1.59
C PHE A 180 -14.16 1.38 0.64
N GLU A 181 -15.15 2.11 1.15
CA GLU A 181 -15.94 3.09 0.40
C GLU A 181 -15.12 4.32 0.03
N ARG A 182 -14.36 4.84 1.00
CA ARG A 182 -13.34 5.88 0.78
C ARG A 182 -11.97 5.39 1.24
N ILE A 183 -10.99 5.55 0.37
CA ILE A 183 -9.58 5.26 0.66
C ILE A 183 -8.85 6.59 0.74
N ILE A 184 -8.45 7.00 1.94
CA ILE A 184 -7.80 8.28 2.17
C ILE A 184 -6.32 8.06 2.45
N PHE A 185 -5.45 8.69 1.66
CA PHE A 185 -4.02 8.74 1.98
C PHE A 185 -3.73 9.87 2.97
N SER A 186 -2.96 9.55 4.00
CA SER A 186 -2.29 10.51 4.88
C SER A 186 -0.79 10.43 4.61
N GLY A 187 -0.14 11.56 4.27
CA GLY A 187 1.31 11.60 4.01
C GLY A 187 1.74 11.07 2.64
N LEU A 188 0.88 11.12 1.62
CA LEU A 188 1.25 10.83 0.22
C LEU A 188 1.83 12.09 -0.45
N ASP A 189 2.95 12.56 0.10
CA ASP A 189 3.57 13.83 -0.29
C ASP A 189 4.39 13.67 -1.58
N LEU A 190 5.35 12.74 -1.58
CA LEU A 190 6.28 12.52 -2.70
C LEU A 190 7.02 13.79 -3.21
N LYS A 191 7.12 14.82 -2.35
CA LYS A 191 7.85 16.07 -2.57
C LYS A 191 9.12 16.14 -1.71
N ASP A 192 9.94 17.16 -1.93
CA ASP A 192 11.09 17.54 -1.09
C ASP A 192 11.98 16.36 -0.69
N SER A 193 12.56 15.70 -1.69
CA SER A 193 13.41 14.49 -1.54
C SER A 193 12.73 13.27 -0.91
N CYS A 194 11.39 13.25 -0.81
CA CYS A 194 10.61 12.18 -0.19
C CYS A 194 11.04 11.91 1.26
N LYS A 195 11.20 12.99 2.04
CA LYS A 195 11.52 12.90 3.47
C LYS A 195 10.46 12.09 4.22
N ARG A 196 10.88 11.47 5.32
CA ARG A 196 10.01 10.78 6.26
C ARG A 196 9.80 11.65 7.51
N PHE A 197 8.66 11.55 8.17
CA PHE A 197 8.37 12.35 9.38
C PHE A 197 9.15 11.90 10.61
N TYR A 198 9.61 10.64 10.63
CA TYR A 198 10.31 10.05 11.77
C TYR A 198 11.82 9.98 11.52
N ASN A 199 12.57 10.06 12.63
CA ASN A 199 14.01 9.89 12.59
C ASN A 199 14.37 8.41 12.48
N GLU A 200 15.32 8.10 11.61
CA GLU A 200 15.86 6.76 11.44
C GLU A 200 17.24 6.73 12.09
N VAL A 201 17.47 5.79 13.02
CA VAL A 201 18.81 5.57 13.60
C VAL A 201 19.80 5.21 12.47
N ASN A 202 19.34 4.37 11.54
CA ASN A 202 20.03 4.06 10.29
C ASN A 202 19.12 4.45 9.13
N ALA A 203 19.53 5.46 8.35
CA ALA A 203 18.75 5.97 7.22
C ALA A 203 18.39 4.82 6.25
N GLN A 204 17.10 4.57 6.07
CA GLN A 204 16.64 3.55 5.14
C GLN A 204 16.79 4.10 3.72
N PRO A 205 17.44 3.36 2.80
CA PRO A 205 17.58 3.80 1.42
C PRO A 205 16.21 4.03 0.80
N THR A 206 16.13 4.98 -0.13
CA THR A 206 14.89 5.28 -0.85
C THR A 206 15.17 5.41 -2.33
N THR A 207 14.34 4.74 -3.15
CA THR A 207 14.35 4.93 -4.60
C THR A 207 13.21 5.85 -5.06
N LEU A 208 12.39 6.36 -4.13
CA LEU A 208 11.19 7.15 -4.46
C LEU A 208 11.52 8.35 -5.38
N PRO A 209 12.58 9.16 -5.15
CA PRO A 209 12.90 10.26 -6.06
C PRO A 209 13.25 9.78 -7.47
N ALA A 210 14.04 8.69 -7.58
CA ALA A 210 14.45 8.14 -8.87
C ALA A 210 13.28 7.46 -9.62
N ASP A 211 12.31 6.92 -8.88
CA ASP A 211 11.15 6.22 -9.42
C ASP A 211 9.88 7.10 -9.50
N LEU A 212 9.95 8.39 -9.12
CA LEU A 212 8.80 9.28 -9.01
C LEU A 212 7.93 9.28 -10.29
N SER A 213 8.54 9.47 -11.46
CA SER A 213 7.82 9.43 -12.75
C SER A 213 7.08 8.10 -13.01
N PHE A 214 7.60 6.99 -12.50
CA PHE A 214 6.94 5.69 -12.61
C PHE A 214 5.81 5.53 -11.59
N ILE A 215 6.01 6.02 -10.37
CA ILE A 215 4.99 6.05 -9.31
C ILE A 215 3.78 6.88 -9.76
N LEU A 216 4.00 8.10 -10.25
CA LEU A 216 2.94 8.99 -10.73
C LEU A 216 2.12 8.35 -11.85
N ARG A 217 2.79 7.77 -12.86
CA ARG A 217 2.09 7.07 -13.95
C ARG A 217 1.28 5.87 -13.48
N SER A 218 1.67 5.25 -12.38
CA SER A 218 0.96 4.09 -11.84
C SER A 218 -0.30 4.50 -11.08
N PHE A 219 -0.25 5.60 -10.32
CA PHE A 219 -1.46 6.20 -9.75
C PHE A 219 -2.42 6.72 -10.83
N SER A 220 -1.93 7.39 -11.88
CA SER A 220 -2.76 7.78 -13.04
C SER A 220 -3.39 6.57 -13.74
N TYR A 221 -2.68 5.44 -13.77
CA TYR A 221 -3.23 4.22 -14.34
C TYR A 221 -4.36 3.62 -13.49
N VAL A 222 -4.26 3.68 -12.16
CA VAL A 222 -5.36 3.29 -11.26
C VAL A 222 -6.56 4.21 -11.44
N SER A 223 -6.34 5.53 -11.36
CA SER A 223 -7.38 6.56 -11.50
C SER A 223 -8.19 6.43 -12.80
N SER A 224 -7.54 6.04 -13.90
CA SER A 224 -8.22 5.83 -15.19
C SER A 224 -8.93 4.48 -15.37
N HIS A 225 -8.82 3.55 -14.41
CA HIS A 225 -9.33 2.17 -14.54
C HIS A 225 -10.10 1.68 -13.30
N TYR A 226 -10.24 2.50 -12.27
CA TYR A 226 -10.94 2.20 -11.03
C TYR A 226 -11.75 3.42 -10.59
N ASP A 227 -13.07 3.27 -10.52
CA ASP A 227 -14.02 4.36 -10.26
C ASP A 227 -14.30 4.58 -8.77
N GLY A 228 -13.51 3.96 -7.87
CA GLY A 228 -13.69 4.11 -6.42
C GLY A 228 -13.14 5.44 -5.89
N LYS A 229 -13.57 5.81 -4.68
CA LYS A 229 -13.23 7.08 -4.06
C LYS A 229 -11.87 7.01 -3.37
N ILE A 230 -10.84 7.55 -4.01
CA ILE A 230 -9.48 7.63 -3.48
C ILE A 230 -9.13 9.10 -3.30
N TYR A 231 -8.71 9.48 -2.09
CA TYR A 231 -8.39 10.86 -1.75
C TYR A 231 -6.99 10.99 -1.13
N ASN A 232 -6.49 12.22 -1.09
CA ASN A 232 -5.26 12.58 -0.41
C ASN A 232 -5.48 13.72 0.58
N LEU A 233 -5.04 13.55 1.82
CA LEU A 233 -5.04 14.59 2.85
C LEU A 233 -3.83 15.52 2.74
N SER A 234 -2.78 15.12 2.02
CA SER A 234 -1.58 15.94 1.84
C SER A 234 -1.92 17.22 1.07
N PRO A 235 -1.82 18.43 1.66
CA PRO A 235 -2.09 19.70 0.96
C PRO A 235 -1.00 20.05 -0.05
N GLN A 236 0.18 19.44 0.08
CA GLN A 236 1.29 19.56 -0.85
C GLN A 236 1.77 18.16 -1.27
N THR A 237 1.37 17.74 -2.47
CA THR A 237 1.80 16.46 -3.04
C THR A 237 2.38 16.62 -4.45
N ALA A 238 3.23 15.69 -4.87
CA ALA A 238 3.69 15.56 -6.25
C ALA A 238 2.67 14.83 -7.14
N ILE A 239 1.65 14.19 -6.55
CA ILE A 239 0.54 13.58 -7.29
C ILE A 239 -0.44 14.68 -7.68
N PRO A 240 -0.75 14.84 -8.97
CA PRO A 240 -1.78 15.80 -9.39
C PRO A 240 -3.16 15.48 -8.78
N TYR A 241 -3.89 16.51 -8.36
CA TYR A 241 -5.20 16.32 -7.71
C TYR A 241 -6.31 15.85 -8.67
N ASP A 242 -6.13 15.97 -9.98
CA ASP A 242 -6.98 15.30 -10.97
C ASP A 242 -6.74 13.79 -11.02
N VAL A 243 -5.60 13.30 -10.51
CA VAL A 243 -5.30 11.87 -10.38
C VAL A 243 -5.78 11.30 -9.04
N ILE A 244 -5.46 11.98 -7.93
CA ILE A 244 -5.99 11.67 -6.59
C ILE A 244 -6.50 12.97 -5.98
N PRO A 245 -7.82 13.20 -5.91
CA PRO A 245 -8.39 14.42 -5.36
C PRO A 245 -7.96 14.70 -3.92
N PHE A 246 -7.78 15.98 -3.62
CA PHE A 246 -7.62 16.45 -2.25
C PHE A 246 -8.93 16.28 -1.48
N ILE A 247 -8.84 15.92 -0.21
CA ILE A 247 -9.94 15.98 0.76
C ILE A 247 -9.42 16.64 2.02
N ASN A 248 -10.20 17.51 2.65
CA ASN A 248 -9.80 18.10 3.93
C ASN A 248 -10.25 17.24 5.13
N THR A 249 -9.77 17.56 6.32
CA THR A 249 -10.05 16.78 7.55
C THR A 249 -11.52 16.83 7.97
N GLU A 250 -12.22 17.94 7.74
CA GLU A 250 -13.66 18.09 8.03
C GLU A 250 -14.50 17.15 7.15
N GLU A 251 -14.16 17.07 5.86
CA GLU A 251 -14.79 16.16 4.90
C GLU A 251 -14.54 14.68 5.22
N VAL A 252 -13.36 14.34 5.77
CA VAL A 252 -13.05 12.97 6.23
C VAL A 252 -13.84 12.63 7.50
N ALA A 253 -13.98 13.58 8.41
CA ALA A 253 -14.73 13.41 9.66
C ALA A 253 -16.23 13.19 9.41
N CYS A 254 -16.79 13.82 8.37
CA CYS A 254 -18.16 13.57 7.95
C CYS A 254 -18.27 12.14 7.36
N SER A 255 -18.93 11.23 8.07
CA SER A 255 -19.39 9.96 7.50
C SER A 255 -20.36 10.27 6.36
N THR A 256 -20.20 9.63 5.20
CA THR A 256 -21.29 9.63 4.21
C THR A 256 -22.43 8.78 4.76
N SER A 257 -23.31 9.39 5.55
CA SER A 257 -24.64 8.86 5.83
C SER A 257 -25.44 8.98 4.53
N TYR A 258 -25.48 7.89 3.75
CA TYR A 258 -26.51 7.68 2.73
C TYR A 258 -27.36 6.50 3.15
#